data_AF-A0A1N6E406-F1
#
_entry.id   AF-A0A1N6E406-F1
#
_cell.length_a   1.000
_cell.length_b   1.000
_cell.length_c   1.000
_cell.angle_alpha   90.00
_cell.angle_beta   90.00
_cell.angle_gamma   90.00
#
_symmetry.space_group_name_H-M   'P 1'
#
loop_
_entity.id
_entity.type
_entity.pdbx_description
1 polymer ?
#
loop_
_entity_poly.entity_id
_entity_poly.type
_entity_poly.pdbx_seq_one_letter_code
_entity_poly.pdbx_strand_id
1 'polypeptide(L)' 'MLREKTNQNLPLNAPDYLAWHVTQKGDKAYWNKVGAAWKHKDERGYTLQLETCPIDGRIVLRLPLEDAPDAANDAGRS' A
#
# COMPACT_ATOMS: atom_id res chain seq x y z
N MET A 1 -22.50 -3.63 -19.62
CA MET A 1 -21.63 -2.66 -18.93
C MET A 1 -21.14 -3.34 -17.66
N LEU A 2 -19.86 -3.75 -17.61
CA LEU A 2 -19.31 -4.47 -16.46
C LEU A 2 -19.46 -3.60 -15.20
N ARG A 3 -20.16 -4.12 -14.18
CA ARG A 3 -20.15 -3.53 -12.83
C ARG A 3 -18.79 -3.88 -12.21
N GLU A 4 -17.92 -2.88 -12.07
CA GLU A 4 -16.74 -2.99 -11.20
C GLU A 4 -17.24 -3.34 -9.80
N LYS A 5 -16.87 -4.54 -9.34
CA LYS A 5 -17.14 -4.99 -7.98
C LYS A 5 -16.15 -4.25 -7.08
N THR A 6 -16.57 -3.14 -6.48
CA THR A 6 -15.88 -2.57 -5.32
C THR A 6 -15.87 -3.61 -4.21
N ASN A 7 -14.71 -4.24 -3.98
CA ASN A 7 -14.49 -5.24 -2.95
C ASN A 7 -14.63 -4.60 -1.56
N GLN A 8 -15.81 -4.78 -0.98
CA GLN A 8 -16.24 -4.25 0.31
C GLN A 8 -16.08 -5.34 1.37
N ASN A 9 -14.87 -5.48 1.95
CA ASN A 9 -14.70 -5.83 3.37
C ASN A 9 -13.23 -5.67 3.82
N LEU A 10 -12.60 -4.54 3.52
CA LEU A 10 -11.35 -4.19 4.19
C LEU A 10 -11.71 -3.81 5.64
N PRO A 11 -11.03 -4.37 6.67
CA PRO A 11 -11.28 -3.97 8.05
C PRO A 11 -11.12 -2.45 8.15
N LEU A 12 -11.90 -1.80 9.03
CA LEU A 12 -12.11 -0.34 9.07
C LEU A 12 -10.84 0.53 9.08
N ASN A 13 -9.67 -0.07 9.32
CA ASN A 13 -8.35 0.57 9.41
C ASN A 13 -7.34 0.10 8.35
N ALA A 14 -7.73 -0.79 7.43
CA ALA A 14 -6.83 -1.26 6.39
C ALA A 14 -6.56 -0.16 5.35
N PRO A 15 -5.34 -0.13 4.79
CA PRO A 15 -4.98 0.85 3.77
C PRO A 15 -5.67 0.56 2.44
N ASP A 16 -6.03 1.62 1.71
CA ASP A 16 -6.54 1.54 0.34
C ASP A 16 -5.44 1.12 -0.64
N TYR A 17 -4.21 1.55 -0.39
CA TYR A 17 -3.05 1.22 -1.23
C TYR A 17 -1.82 0.89 -0.40
N LEU A 18 -1.01 -0.04 -0.89
CA LEU A 18 0.35 -0.27 -0.42
C LEU A 18 1.34 0.57 -1.23
N ALA A 19 2.32 1.15 -0.55
CA ALA A 19 3.37 1.95 -1.16
C ALA A 19 4.64 1.11 -1.39
N TRP A 20 5.09 1.08 -2.64
CA TRP A 20 6.25 0.32 -3.08
C TRP A 20 7.32 1.25 -3.62
N HIS A 21 8.53 1.18 -3.08
CA HIS A 21 9.70 1.74 -3.71
C HIS A 21 10.12 0.83 -4.86
N VAL A 22 10.13 1.38 -6.08
CA VAL A 22 10.51 0.67 -7.29
C VAL A 22 11.80 1.26 -7.84
N THR A 23 12.84 0.44 -7.91
CA THR A 23 14.10 0.77 -8.58
C THR A 23 14.34 -0.18 -9.75
N GLN A 24 15.14 0.28 -10.71
CA GLN A 24 15.57 -0.52 -11.86
C GLN A 24 17.09 -0.60 -11.86
N LYS A 25 17.61 -1.80 -12.08
CA LYS A 25 19.04 -2.04 -12.27
C LYS A 25 19.22 -2.96 -13.46
N GLY A 26 19.66 -2.39 -14.59
CA GLY A 26 19.61 -3.07 -15.88
C GLY A 26 18.16 -3.43 -16.22
N ASP A 27 17.94 -4.69 -16.64
CA ASP A 27 16.62 -5.18 -17.04
C ASP A 27 15.76 -5.68 -15.87
N LYS A 28 16.26 -5.58 -14.63
CA LYS A 28 15.56 -6.06 -13.43
C LYS A 28 14.92 -4.92 -12.65
N ALA A 29 13.67 -5.10 -12.26
CA ALA A 29 12.94 -4.22 -11.36
C ALA A 29 12.90 -4.80 -9.94
N TYR A 30 13.21 -3.97 -8.96
CA TYR A 30 13.16 -4.32 -7.54
C TYR A 30 11.99 -3.57 -6.89
N TRP A 31 11.20 -4.29 -6.10
CA TRP A 31 10.00 -3.78 -5.46
C TRP A 31 10.12 -3.99 -3.95
N ASN A 32 10.24 -2.89 -3.22
CA ASN A 32 10.36 -2.90 -1.77
C ASN A 32 9.15 -2.21 -1.16
N LYS A 33 8.45 -2.86 -0.23
CA LYS A 33 7.35 -2.21 0.50
C LYS A 33 7.96 -1.15 1.43
N VAL A 34 7.43 0.08 1.37
CA VAL A 34 7.94 1.22 2.16
C VAL A 34 6.85 1.93 2.97
N GLY A 35 5.59 1.57 2.75
CA GLY A 35 4.48 2.16 3.48
C GLY A 35 3.12 1.81 2.90
N ALA A 36 2.14 2.67 3.17
CA ALA A 36 0.77 2.52 2.70
C ALA A 36 0.05 3.88 2.61
N ALA A 37 -1.09 3.90 1.94
CA ALA A 37 -1.92 5.10 1.79
C ALA A 37 -3.39 4.83 2.14
N TRP A 38 -4.01 5.83 2.77
CA TRP A 38 -5.41 5.82 3.20
C TRP A 38 -6.14 7.00 2.60
N LYS A 39 -7.32 6.76 2.05
CA LYS A 39 -8.21 7.77 1.48
C LYS A 39 -8.75 8.66 2.59
N HIS A 40 -8.82 9.95 2.32
CA HIS A 40 -9.45 10.91 3.23
C HIS A 40 -10.97 10.78 3.18
N LYS A 41 -11.63 11.20 4.28
CA LYS A 41 -13.10 11.15 4.40
C LYS A 41 -13.82 12.02 3.36
N ASP A 42 -13.18 13.08 2.88
CA ASP A 42 -13.71 13.96 1.84
C ASP A 42 -13.55 13.39 0.43
N GLU A 43 -12.92 12.22 0.30
CA GLU A 43 -12.59 11.52 -0.93
C GLU A 43 -11.72 12.29 -1.93
N ARG A 44 -11.08 13.39 -1.49
CA ARG A 44 -10.29 14.29 -2.34
C ARG A 44 -8.79 14.18 -2.10
N GLY A 45 -8.37 13.28 -1.23
CA GLY A 45 -6.98 13.12 -0.88
C GLY A 45 -6.65 11.75 -0.32
N TYR A 46 -5.35 11.53 -0.17
CA TYR A 46 -4.78 10.37 0.50
C TYR A 46 -3.73 10.84 1.49
N THR A 47 -3.66 10.18 2.64
CA THR A 47 -2.48 10.24 3.51
C THR A 47 -1.55 9.10 3.09
N LEU A 48 -0.32 9.42 2.71
CA LEU A 48 0.75 8.45 2.50
C LEU A 48 1.64 8.39 3.74
N GLN A 49 1.63 7.26 4.46
CA GLN A 49 2.54 7.00 5.57
C GLN A 49 3.70 6.14 5.08
N LEU A 50 4.93 6.61 5.31
CA LEU A 50 6.14 5.87 5.00
C LEU A 50 6.84 5.43 6.29
N GLU A 51 7.23 4.17 6.35
CA GLU A 51 8.11 3.62 7.40
C GLU A 51 9.58 3.90 7.07
N THR A 52 9.89 4.04 5.78
CA THR A 52 11.21 4.40 5.28
C THR A 52 11.05 5.27 4.05
N CYS A 53 11.80 6.37 3.99
CA CYS A 53 11.80 7.27 2.85
C CYS A 53 12.98 6.93 1.92
N PRO A 54 12.75 6.43 0.69
CA PRO A 54 13.83 6.18 -0.25
C PRO A 54 14.46 7.49 -0.73
N ILE A 55 15.78 7.47 -0.96
CA ILE A 55 16.55 8.63 -1.43
C ILE A 55 16.43 8.79 -2.96
N ASP A 56 16.20 7.69 -3.68
CA ASP A 56 16.08 7.62 -5.13
C ASP A 56 14.85 6.80 -5.57
N GLY A 57 14.75 6.56 -6.88
CA GLY A 57 13.69 5.73 -7.46
C GLY A 57 12.32 6.39 -7.49
N ARG A 58 11.26 5.57 -7.41
CA ARG A 58 9.87 6.04 -7.39
C ARG A 58 9.03 5.25 -6.39
N ILE A 59 8.03 5.92 -5.80
CA ILE A 59 7.02 5.27 -4.97
C ILE A 59 5.80 5.00 -5.84
N VAL A 60 5.35 3.74 -5.85
CA VAL A 60 4.18 3.28 -6.60
C VAL A 60 3.12 2.79 -5.61
N LEU A 61 1.92 3.33 -5.70
CA LEU A 61 0.76 2.88 -4.92
C LEU A 61 0.01 1.77 -5.67
N ARG A 62 -0.25 0.65 -5.00
CA ARG A 62 -0.97 -0.51 -5.56
C ARG A 62 -2.01 -1.02 -4.58
N LEU A 63 -3.13 -1.52 -5.08
CA LEU A 63 -4.12 -2.20 -4.26
C LEU A 63 -3.44 -3.37 -3.52
N PRO A 64 -3.84 -3.68 -2.28
CA PRO A 64 -3.46 -4.92 -1.62
C PRO A 64 -3.80 -6.11 -2.53
N LEU A 65 -2.88 -7.07 -2.63
CA LEU A 65 -3.17 -8.33 -3.32
C LEU A 65 -4.21 -9.09 -2.49
N GLU A 66 -5.27 -9.57 -3.12
CA GLU A 66 -6.16 -10.56 -2.52
C GLU A 66 -5.31 -11.81 -2.26
N ASP A 67 -5.28 -12.30 -1.01
CA ASP A 67 -4.49 -13.45 -0.51
C ASP A 67 -3.01 -13.24 -0.16
N ALA A 68 -2.65 -12.14 0.51
CA ALA A 68 -1.49 -12.16 1.39
C ALA A 68 -1.98 -12.30 2.85
N PRO A 69 -1.71 -13.42 3.55
CA PRO A 69 -2.03 -13.52 4.97
C PRO A 69 -1.36 -12.36 5.69
N ASP A 70 -2.14 -11.67 6.53
CA ASP A 70 -1.67 -10.59 7.38
C ASP A 70 -0.32 -10.97 8.01
N ALA A 71 0.76 -10.34 7.54
CA ALA A 71 2.01 -10.35 8.25
C ALA A 71 1.75 -9.56 9.54
N ALA A 72 1.43 -10.34 10.58
CA ALA A 72 1.12 -9.91 11.92
C ALA A 72 2.08 -8.81 12.39
N ASN A 73 1.55 -7.61 12.57
CA ASN A 73 2.11 -6.66 13.52
C ASN A 73 1.40 -6.88 14.86
N ASP A 74 1.64 -8.04 15.47
CA ASP A 74 1.58 -8.21 16.92
C ASP A 74 2.83 -7.53 17.50
N ALA A 75 2.84 -6.20 17.46
CA ALA A 75 3.79 -5.40 18.21
C ALA A 75 3.12 -5.03 19.54
N GLY A 76 3.14 -6.01 20.45
CA GLY A 76 3.09 -5.87 21.91
C GLY A 76 2.63 -4.53 22.47
N ARG A 77 1.35 -4.44 22.81
CA ARG A 77 0.89 -3.64 23.94
C ARG A 77 1.02 -4.52 25.19
N SER A 78 2.22 -4.53 25.77
CA SER A 78 2.44 -4.92 27.18
C SER A 78 2.37 -3.67 28.04
#